data_AF-A0A913XC23-F1
#
_entry.id   AF-A0A913XC23-F1
#
_cell.length_a   1.000
_cell.length_b   1.000
_cell.length_c   1.000
_cell.angle_alpha   90.00
_cell.angle_beta   90.00
_cell.angle_gamma   90.00
#
_symmetry.space_group_name_H-M   'P 1'
#
loop_
_entity.id
_entity.type
_entity.pdbx_description
1 polymer ?
#
loop_
_entity_poly.entity_id
_entity_poly.type
_entity_poly.pdbx_seq_one_letter_code
_entity_poly.pdbx_strand_id
1 'polypeptide(L)'
;MVTDGGGWTLVYSYTFTNYGNFKATSNAVTPQPNWPSKGNVPVSTTPPLSETDYAALEFELWKNIGGQEVIIKSNINHWIQCKEGTGSLVNWRTGSFTCTVIKAVASGCIDTVPSQLAIANYGPYFKRGSGLLTTYYLFEVFTTKNWPTHDPCGTNKDGHVKGVANPHGNIYIR
;
A
#
# COMPACT_ATOMS: atom_id res chain seq x y z
N MET A 1 7.01 11.43 -16.17
CA MET A 1 6.05 10.55 -15.49
C MET A 1 4.67 11.05 -15.90
N VAL A 2 4.03 10.43 -16.89
CA VAL A 2 2.67 10.82 -17.32
C VAL A 2 1.72 10.10 -16.39
N THR A 3 1.20 10.82 -15.39
CA THR A 3 0.09 10.31 -14.59
C THR A 3 -1.15 10.36 -15.46
N ASP A 4 -1.84 9.23 -15.58
CA ASP A 4 -3.03 9.08 -16.42
C ASP A 4 -4.09 10.13 -16.01
N GLY A 5 -4.24 11.18 -16.81
CA GLY A 5 -5.21 12.26 -16.59
C GLY A 5 -4.84 13.37 -15.59
N GLY A 6 -3.61 13.45 -15.06
CA GLY A 6 -3.21 14.51 -14.10
C GLY A 6 -3.96 14.46 -12.76
N GLY A 7 -3.69 15.44 -11.86
CA GLY A 7 -4.45 15.64 -10.61
C GLY A 7 -4.11 14.72 -9.43
N TRP A 8 -3.07 13.91 -9.51
CA TRP A 8 -2.67 13.00 -8.43
C TRP A 8 -1.79 13.67 -7.39
N THR A 9 -2.10 13.45 -6.11
CA THR A 9 -1.27 13.91 -4.99
C THR A 9 -0.54 12.74 -4.35
N LEU A 10 0.79 12.82 -4.21
CA LEU A 10 1.57 11.88 -3.41
C LEU A 10 1.28 12.13 -1.92
N VAL A 11 0.70 11.15 -1.24
CA VAL A 11 0.32 11.30 0.17
C VAL A 11 1.11 10.39 1.10
N TYR A 12 1.75 9.36 0.57
CA TYR A 12 2.55 8.45 1.37
C TYR A 12 3.67 7.84 0.55
N SER A 13 4.86 7.82 1.13
CA SER A 13 6.05 7.15 0.65
C SER A 13 6.64 6.32 1.78
N TYR A 14 6.94 5.05 1.53
CA TYR A 14 7.39 4.11 2.56
C TYR A 14 8.50 3.20 2.08
N THR A 15 9.32 2.74 3.04
CA THR A 15 10.25 1.64 2.89
C THR A 15 9.94 0.55 3.93
N PHE A 16 10.84 -0.42 4.09
CA PHE A 16 10.66 -1.59 4.94
C PHE A 16 11.74 -1.63 6.02
N THR A 17 11.36 -2.02 7.25
CA THR A 17 12.33 -2.18 8.34
C THR A 17 13.23 -3.41 8.17
N ASN A 18 12.76 -4.46 7.47
CA ASN A 18 13.52 -5.69 7.27
C ASN A 18 13.18 -6.37 5.93
N TYR A 19 13.49 -5.70 4.82
CA TYR A 19 13.26 -6.26 3.48
C TYR A 19 14.01 -7.58 3.22
N GLY A 20 15.24 -7.71 3.73
CA GLY A 20 16.07 -8.91 3.56
C GLY A 20 15.44 -10.17 4.16
N ASN A 21 14.59 -10.02 5.17
CA ASN A 21 13.78 -11.10 5.73
C ASN A 21 12.30 -10.68 5.78
N PHE A 22 11.70 -10.55 4.60
CA PHE A 22 10.41 -9.87 4.41
C PHE A 22 9.25 -10.45 5.22
N LYS A 23 9.24 -11.76 5.47
CA LYS A 23 8.21 -12.45 6.26
C LYS A 23 8.53 -12.54 7.75
N ALA A 24 9.63 -11.95 8.21
CA ALA A 24 9.92 -11.87 9.63
C ALA A 24 8.94 -10.93 10.31
N THR A 25 8.62 -11.23 11.57
CA THR A 25 7.80 -10.35 12.39
C THR A 25 8.44 -8.98 12.63
N SER A 26 9.75 -8.87 12.45
CA SER A 26 10.51 -7.62 12.52
C SER A 26 10.39 -6.73 11.28
N ASN A 27 9.72 -7.19 10.22
CA ASN A 27 9.46 -6.38 9.03
C ASN A 27 8.14 -5.61 9.18
N ALA A 28 8.17 -4.34 8.82
CA ALA A 28 7.03 -3.42 8.80
C ALA A 28 7.25 -2.37 7.70
N VAL A 29 6.18 -1.76 7.19
CA VAL A 29 6.30 -0.52 6.40
C VAL A 29 6.63 0.64 7.33
N THR A 30 7.50 1.55 6.89
CA THR A 30 7.95 2.69 7.68
C THR A 30 8.27 3.91 6.80
N PRO A 31 7.97 5.14 7.24
CA PRO A 31 7.24 5.49 8.48
C PRO A 31 5.75 5.15 8.37
N GLN A 32 5.04 5.11 9.48
CA GLN A 32 3.60 4.93 9.51
C GLN A 32 2.89 6.29 9.31
N PRO A 33 1.82 6.38 8.48
CA PRO A 33 0.90 7.52 8.51
C PRO A 33 0.13 7.61 9.83
N ASN A 34 -0.28 8.82 10.25
CA ASN A 34 -1.12 9.01 11.45
C ASN A 34 -2.60 8.57 11.27
N TRP A 35 -2.84 7.56 10.43
CA TRP A 35 -4.14 6.93 10.27
C TRP A 35 -4.60 6.20 11.55
N PRO A 36 -5.87 5.75 11.64
CA PRO A 36 -6.40 5.19 12.89
C PRO A 36 -5.72 3.91 13.43
N SER A 37 -5.15 3.06 12.57
CA SER A 37 -4.38 1.88 13.05
C SER A 37 -3.07 2.32 13.70
N LYS A 38 -2.67 1.71 14.82
CA LYS A 38 -1.48 2.14 15.59
C LYS A 38 -0.47 1.00 15.67
N GLY A 39 0.70 1.20 15.06
CA GLY A 39 1.84 0.30 15.10
C GLY A 39 2.91 0.73 16.11
N ASN A 40 4.15 0.28 15.87
CA ASN A 40 5.32 0.63 16.69
C ASN A 40 6.51 1.18 15.87
N VAL A 41 6.30 1.49 14.60
CA VAL A 41 7.25 2.25 13.76
C VAL A 41 7.03 3.77 13.94
N PRO A 42 8.01 4.62 13.59
CA PRO A 42 7.85 6.08 13.66
C PRO A 42 6.65 6.56 12.84
N VAL A 43 5.89 7.51 13.41
CA VAL A 43 4.74 8.13 12.72
C VAL A 43 5.22 9.37 11.95
N SER A 44 4.70 9.56 10.74
CA SER A 44 4.92 10.76 9.93
C SER A 44 3.60 11.49 9.63
N THR A 45 3.68 12.82 9.70
CA THR A 45 2.65 13.77 9.25
C THR A 45 3.23 14.83 8.31
N THR A 46 4.45 14.62 7.84
CA THR A 46 5.15 15.52 6.91
C THR A 46 4.89 15.06 5.48
N PRO A 47 4.41 15.94 4.57
CA PRO A 47 4.20 15.57 3.18
C PRO A 47 5.50 15.07 2.53
N PRO A 48 5.50 13.91 1.85
CA PRO A 48 6.66 13.46 1.09
C PRO A 48 6.91 14.36 -0.12
N LEU A 49 8.15 14.81 -0.30
CA LEU A 49 8.57 15.64 -1.43
C LEU A 49 8.88 14.83 -2.70
N SER A 50 9.07 13.51 -2.57
CA SER A 50 9.37 12.60 -3.68
C SER A 50 8.99 11.15 -3.35
N GLU A 51 9.01 10.25 -4.35
CA GLU A 51 8.75 8.82 -4.16
C GLU A 51 9.76 8.11 -3.25
N THR A 52 10.92 8.73 -2.96
CA THR A 52 11.97 8.21 -2.09
C THR A 52 12.18 9.05 -0.83
N ASP A 53 11.37 10.08 -0.63
CA ASP A 53 11.29 10.81 0.63
C ASP A 53 10.25 10.11 1.52
N TYR A 54 10.70 9.18 2.35
CA TYR A 54 9.81 8.30 3.12
C TYR A 54 9.10 9.07 4.23
N ALA A 55 7.94 9.61 3.90
CA ALA A 55 7.09 10.39 4.78
C ALA A 55 5.61 10.23 4.40
N ALA A 56 4.72 10.71 5.25
CA ALA A 56 3.29 10.64 5.04
C ALA A 56 2.65 12.00 5.33
N LEU A 57 1.83 12.48 4.40
CA LEU A 57 0.94 13.62 4.65
C LEU A 57 -0.02 13.25 5.79
N GLU A 58 -0.36 14.24 6.61
CA GLU A 58 -1.40 14.12 7.64
C GLU A 58 -2.69 13.48 7.08
N PHE A 59 -3.07 12.34 7.64
CA PHE A 59 -4.13 11.46 7.13
C PHE A 59 -5.49 12.14 7.08
N GLU A 60 -5.81 13.02 8.03
CA GLU A 60 -7.07 13.76 8.06
C GLU A 60 -7.26 14.66 6.83
N LEU A 61 -6.17 15.07 6.17
CA LEU A 61 -6.20 15.88 4.96
C LEU A 61 -6.47 15.06 3.70
N TRP A 62 -6.27 13.73 3.73
CA TRP A 62 -6.36 12.89 2.54
C TRP A 62 -7.75 12.99 1.91
N LYS A 63 -8.81 12.90 2.72
CA LYS A 63 -10.20 13.02 2.26
C LYS A 63 -10.56 14.37 1.64
N ASN A 64 -9.79 15.42 1.95
CA ASN A 64 -10.01 16.77 1.41
C ASN A 64 -9.29 16.97 0.07
N ILE A 65 -8.29 16.14 -0.23
CA ILE A 65 -7.52 16.17 -1.48
C ILE A 65 -8.20 15.33 -2.55
N GLY A 66 -8.62 14.13 -2.15
CA GLY A 66 -9.19 13.13 -3.04
C GLY A 66 -9.77 11.99 -2.22
N GLY A 67 -10.28 10.99 -2.91
CA GLY A 67 -10.95 9.90 -2.23
C GLY A 67 -11.85 9.07 -3.12
N GLN A 68 -11.76 9.22 -4.43
CA GLN A 68 -12.48 8.34 -5.35
C GLN A 68 -11.51 7.38 -6.02
N GLU A 69 -10.24 7.77 -6.17
CA GLU A 69 -9.23 6.93 -6.78
C GLU A 69 -7.91 6.93 -6.02
N VAL A 70 -7.26 5.77 -5.99
CA VAL A 70 -6.00 5.53 -5.30
C VAL A 70 -5.04 4.84 -6.27
N ILE A 71 -3.81 5.33 -6.39
CA ILE A 71 -2.72 4.59 -7.00
C ILE A 71 -1.80 4.06 -5.90
N ILE A 72 -1.48 2.77 -5.97
CA ILE A 72 -0.43 2.16 -5.16
C ILE A 72 0.71 1.76 -6.10
N LYS A 73 1.87 2.37 -5.89
CA LYS A 73 3.11 1.99 -6.56
C LYS A 73 4.01 1.22 -5.60
N SER A 74 4.81 0.33 -6.16
CA SER A 74 5.92 -0.31 -5.46
C SER A 74 6.96 -0.75 -6.45
N ASN A 75 8.24 -0.71 -6.10
CA ASN A 75 9.28 -1.32 -6.91
C ASN A 75 9.45 -2.83 -6.62
N ILE A 76 8.62 -3.40 -5.76
CA ILE A 76 8.61 -4.85 -5.44
C ILE A 76 7.28 -5.55 -5.73
N ASN A 77 6.26 -4.82 -6.22
CA ASN A 77 4.95 -5.36 -6.61
C ASN A 77 4.32 -4.51 -7.74
N HIS A 78 3.34 -5.04 -8.47
CA HIS A 78 2.67 -4.34 -9.56
C HIS A 78 2.01 -3.05 -9.11
N TRP A 79 2.09 -2.02 -9.96
CA TRP A 79 1.38 -0.78 -9.69
C TRP A 79 -0.08 -0.96 -10.04
N ILE A 80 -0.95 -0.53 -9.14
CA ILE A 80 -2.39 -0.60 -9.33
C ILE A 80 -3.02 0.78 -9.23
N GLN A 81 -4.03 1.01 -10.05
CA GLN A 81 -4.98 2.11 -9.87
C GLN A 81 -6.31 1.49 -9.45
N CYS A 82 -6.88 2.00 -8.38
CA CYS A 82 -8.09 1.51 -7.76
C CYS A 82 -9.11 2.63 -7.62
N LYS A 83 -10.33 2.40 -8.11
CA LYS A 83 -11.48 3.26 -7.87
C LYS A 83 -12.29 2.72 -6.70
N GLU A 84 -12.65 3.60 -5.77
CA GLU A 84 -13.49 3.26 -4.61
C GLU A 84 -14.85 2.70 -5.05
N GLY A 85 -15.29 1.64 -4.36
CA GLY A 85 -16.64 1.10 -4.45
C GLY A 85 -17.38 1.36 -3.15
N THR A 86 -17.67 0.30 -2.39
CA THR A 86 -18.17 0.47 -1.01
C THR A 86 -17.04 0.72 -0.02
N GLY A 87 -15.80 0.34 -0.35
CA GLY A 87 -14.61 0.63 0.45
C GLY A 87 -14.10 2.04 0.21
N SER A 88 -13.41 2.59 1.21
CA SER A 88 -12.74 3.88 1.10
C SER A 88 -11.47 3.93 1.93
N LEU A 89 -10.34 4.25 1.29
CA LEU A 89 -9.06 4.35 2.01
C LEU A 89 -9.04 5.63 2.85
N VAL A 90 -9.43 6.75 2.25
CA VAL A 90 -9.36 8.08 2.89
C VAL A 90 -10.42 8.25 3.98
N ASN A 91 -11.58 7.59 3.85
CA ASN A 91 -12.60 7.56 4.90
C ASN A 91 -12.45 6.36 5.85
N TRP A 92 -11.36 5.59 5.72
CA TRP A 92 -11.05 4.45 6.59
C TRP A 92 -12.19 3.43 6.72
N ARG A 93 -12.75 3.03 5.57
CA ARG A 93 -13.93 2.15 5.46
C ARG A 93 -13.61 0.88 4.67
N THR A 94 -13.76 -0.28 5.30
CA THR A 94 -13.69 -1.59 4.63
C THR A 94 -14.76 -1.71 3.54
N GLY A 95 -14.44 -2.34 2.41
CA GLY A 95 -15.41 -2.60 1.34
C GLY A 95 -14.74 -2.88 0.01
N SER A 96 -15.50 -2.78 -1.09
CA SER A 96 -15.02 -3.07 -2.44
C SER A 96 -14.23 -1.93 -3.07
N PHE A 97 -13.34 -2.31 -3.98
CA PHE A 97 -12.63 -1.47 -4.93
C PHE A 97 -12.70 -2.11 -6.32
N THR A 98 -12.60 -1.28 -7.37
CA THR A 98 -12.35 -1.76 -8.73
C THR A 98 -10.93 -1.34 -9.12
N CYS A 99 -10.04 -2.29 -9.34
CA CYS A 99 -8.64 -2.01 -9.62
C CYS A 99 -8.20 -2.50 -11.00
N THR A 100 -7.14 -1.89 -11.52
CA THR A 100 -6.42 -2.31 -12.73
C THR A 100 -4.92 -2.28 -12.45
N VAL A 101 -4.17 -3.17 -13.09
CA VAL A 101 -2.70 -3.07 -13.12
C VAL A 101 -2.32 -2.00 -14.13
N ILE A 102 -1.61 -0.97 -13.68
CA ILE A 102 -1.12 0.13 -14.54
C ILE A 102 0.36 0.01 -14.87
N LYS A 103 1.08 -0.90 -14.18
CA LYS A 103 2.46 -1.27 -14.51
C LYS A 103 2.82 -2.64 -13.94
N ALA A 104 3.28 -3.55 -14.79
CA ALA A 104 3.88 -4.80 -14.38
C ALA A 104 5.31 -4.57 -13.85
N VAL A 105 5.56 -5.01 -12.63
CA VAL A 105 6.87 -4.94 -11.93
C VAL A 105 7.49 -6.32 -11.74
N ALA A 106 6.66 -7.34 -11.47
CA ALA A 106 7.05 -8.74 -11.38
C ALA A 106 6.79 -9.47 -12.71
N SER A 107 7.32 -10.69 -12.86
CA SER A 107 7.22 -11.47 -14.10
C SER A 107 5.89 -12.22 -14.29
N GLY A 108 5.06 -12.34 -13.26
CA GLY A 108 3.81 -13.11 -13.30
C GLY A 108 2.67 -12.38 -12.59
N CYS A 109 1.43 -12.87 -12.81
CA CYS A 109 0.21 -12.30 -12.24
C CYS A 109 -0.10 -10.87 -12.73
N ILE A 110 0.26 -10.56 -13.97
CA ILE A 110 0.14 -9.23 -14.60
C ILE A 110 -1.29 -8.70 -14.71
N ASP A 111 -2.29 -9.58 -14.71
CA ASP A 111 -3.71 -9.22 -14.75
C ASP A 111 -4.40 -9.40 -13.38
N THR A 112 -3.62 -9.74 -12.34
CA THR A 112 -4.17 -9.95 -11.00
C THR A 112 -4.26 -8.62 -10.27
N VAL A 113 -5.44 -8.33 -9.73
CA VAL A 113 -5.74 -7.10 -8.98
C VAL A 113 -6.51 -7.40 -7.70
N PRO A 114 -6.37 -6.56 -6.66
CA PRO A 114 -7.28 -6.59 -5.53
C PRO A 114 -8.68 -6.07 -5.93
N SER A 115 -9.71 -6.49 -5.18
CA SER A 115 -11.09 -6.04 -5.31
C SER A 115 -11.71 -5.57 -3.99
N GLN A 116 -10.95 -5.67 -2.88
CA GLN A 116 -11.41 -5.29 -1.55
C GLN A 116 -10.33 -4.55 -0.78
N LEU A 117 -10.74 -3.56 0.02
CA LEU A 117 -9.98 -3.00 1.11
C LEU A 117 -10.50 -3.59 2.42
N ALA A 118 -9.58 -4.12 3.22
CA ALA A 118 -9.82 -4.50 4.60
C ALA A 118 -8.92 -3.67 5.52
N ILE A 119 -9.39 -3.44 6.74
CA ILE A 119 -8.69 -2.65 7.74
C ILE A 119 -8.56 -3.52 8.99
N ALA A 120 -7.32 -3.64 9.49
CA ALA A 120 -7.02 -4.27 10.76
C ALA A 120 -6.24 -3.32 11.66
N ASN A 121 -6.11 -3.66 12.94
CA ASN A 121 -5.39 -2.85 13.93
C ASN A 121 -3.92 -2.60 13.57
N TYR A 122 -3.37 -3.40 12.66
CA TYR A 122 -1.99 -3.34 12.16
C TYR A 122 -1.84 -2.67 10.80
N GLY A 123 -2.92 -2.14 10.21
CA GLY A 123 -2.89 -1.37 8.97
C GLY A 123 -3.93 -1.81 7.94
N PRO A 124 -4.07 -1.05 6.85
CA PRO A 124 -4.92 -1.40 5.72
C PRO A 124 -4.28 -2.49 4.87
N TYR A 125 -5.11 -3.28 4.21
CA TYR A 125 -4.65 -4.26 3.22
C TYR A 125 -5.67 -4.46 2.10
N PHE A 126 -5.13 -4.55 0.89
CA PHE A 126 -5.88 -4.77 -0.33
C PHE A 126 -5.89 -6.25 -0.66
N LYS A 127 -7.07 -6.81 -0.88
CA LYS A 127 -7.31 -8.24 -1.08
C LYS A 127 -7.95 -8.49 -2.44
N ARG A 128 -7.64 -9.64 -3.06
CA ARG A 128 -8.32 -10.13 -4.28
C ARG A 128 -9.80 -10.46 -4.08
N GLY A 129 -10.22 -10.72 -2.84
CA GLY A 129 -11.61 -11.02 -2.51
C GLY A 129 -11.81 -11.23 -1.00
N SER A 130 -12.98 -11.76 -0.62
CA SER A 130 -13.36 -11.94 0.79
C SER A 130 -12.67 -13.12 1.48
N GLY A 131 -12.12 -14.08 0.71
CA GLY A 131 -11.48 -15.28 1.25
C GLY A 131 -10.26 -15.01 2.14
N LEU A 132 -9.88 -16.03 2.92
CA LEU A 132 -8.62 -16.06 3.67
C LEU A 132 -7.44 -16.16 2.69
N LEU A 133 -6.28 -15.60 3.06
CA LEU A 133 -5.04 -15.67 2.26
C LEU A 133 -5.13 -15.05 0.85
N THR A 134 -5.90 -13.97 0.70
CA THR A 134 -6.08 -13.27 -0.59
C THR A 134 -5.40 -11.89 -0.62
N THR A 135 -4.40 -11.67 0.24
CA THR A 135 -3.73 -10.39 0.43
C THR A 135 -2.78 -10.07 -0.72
N TYR A 136 -2.96 -8.90 -1.34
CA TYR A 136 -2.16 -8.36 -2.43
C TYR A 136 -1.17 -7.30 -1.93
N TYR A 137 -1.68 -6.32 -1.19
CA TYR A 137 -0.89 -5.35 -0.41
C TYR A 137 -1.30 -5.41 1.06
N LEU A 138 -0.36 -5.44 1.99
CA LEU A 138 -0.59 -5.21 3.42
C LEU A 138 0.44 -4.22 3.96
N PHE A 139 -0.06 -3.13 4.51
CA PHE A 139 0.73 -2.07 5.12
C PHE A 139 0.86 -2.30 6.63
N GLU A 140 1.54 -3.40 7.00
CA GLU A 140 1.81 -3.79 8.39
C GLU A 140 2.77 -2.80 9.07
N VAL A 141 2.35 -2.24 10.21
CA VAL A 141 3.10 -1.21 10.96
C VAL A 141 3.67 -1.69 12.30
N PHE A 142 3.59 -2.99 12.61
CA PHE A 142 4.22 -3.62 13.75
C PHE A 142 5.46 -4.43 13.36
N THR A 143 6.54 -4.26 14.12
CA THR A 143 7.77 -5.06 14.04
C THR A 143 7.79 -6.25 15.02
N THR A 144 6.63 -6.68 15.51
CA THR A 144 6.52 -7.77 16.51
C THR A 144 5.35 -8.73 16.29
N LYS A 145 4.54 -8.57 15.24
CA LYS A 145 3.28 -9.32 15.08
C LYS A 145 3.19 -10.11 13.78
N ASN A 146 2.93 -9.43 12.65
CA ASN A 146 2.87 -10.04 11.33
C ASN A 146 4.00 -9.49 10.45
N TRP A 147 3.78 -9.41 9.14
CA TRP A 147 4.71 -8.86 8.17
C TRP A 147 3.94 -8.13 7.05
N PRO A 148 4.53 -7.14 6.37
CA PRO A 148 3.97 -6.54 5.16
C PRO A 148 3.76 -7.58 4.06
N THR A 149 2.78 -7.37 3.20
CA THR A 149 2.57 -8.23 2.02
C THR A 149 2.63 -7.39 0.76
N HIS A 150 3.43 -7.84 -0.21
CA HIS A 150 3.58 -7.26 -1.54
C HIS A 150 3.58 -8.40 -2.56
N ASP A 151 2.43 -9.06 -2.71
CA ASP A 151 2.29 -10.29 -3.50
C ASP A 151 1.52 -9.98 -4.82
N PRO A 152 2.20 -9.98 -5.99
CA PRO A 152 1.56 -9.74 -7.29
C PRO A 152 0.41 -10.70 -7.60
N CYS A 153 0.44 -11.91 -7.02
CA CYS A 153 -0.59 -12.91 -7.22
C CYS A 153 -1.71 -12.84 -6.17
N GLY A 154 -1.56 -11.97 -5.15
CA GLY A 154 -2.53 -11.76 -4.09
C GLY A 154 -2.87 -13.02 -3.31
N THR A 155 -1.89 -13.87 -3.03
CA THR A 155 -2.04 -15.14 -2.30
C THR A 155 -1.50 -15.09 -0.88
N ASN A 156 -1.15 -13.89 -0.39
CA ASN A 156 -0.50 -13.65 0.90
C ASN A 156 0.81 -14.44 1.08
N LYS A 157 1.59 -14.59 -0.01
CA LYS A 157 2.87 -15.30 -0.02
C LYS A 157 4.06 -14.34 -0.16
N ASP A 158 5.25 -14.91 -0.09
CA ASP A 158 6.52 -14.20 -0.30
C ASP A 158 6.80 -13.91 -1.79
N GLY A 159 5.83 -13.34 -2.50
CA GLY A 159 5.85 -13.18 -3.96
C GLY A 159 6.48 -11.88 -4.47
N HIS A 160 6.97 -11.02 -3.57
CA HIS A 160 7.55 -9.74 -3.94
C HIS A 160 8.86 -9.90 -4.74
N VAL A 161 9.18 -8.92 -5.58
CA VAL A 161 10.44 -8.92 -6.35
C VAL A 161 11.63 -8.80 -5.39
N LYS A 162 12.62 -9.69 -5.55
CA LYS A 162 13.80 -9.84 -4.67
C LYS A 162 14.99 -9.02 -5.17
N GLY A 163 15.93 -8.71 -4.28
CA GLY A 163 17.21 -8.08 -4.63
C GLY A 163 17.09 -6.64 -5.13
N VAL A 164 15.97 -5.96 -4.83
CA VAL A 164 15.73 -4.58 -5.26
C VAL A 164 16.49 -3.61 -4.37
N ALA A 165 17.29 -2.74 -4.99
CA ALA A 165 17.93 -1.63 -4.28
C ALA A 165 16.87 -0.60 -3.85
N ASN A 166 16.96 -0.14 -2.60
CA ASN A 166 16.01 0.80 -2.00
C ASN A 166 14.54 0.37 -2.18
N PRO A 167 14.12 -0.76 -1.58
CA PRO A 167 12.76 -1.27 -1.70
C PRO A 167 11.77 -0.26 -1.07
N HIS A 168 10.78 0.16 -1.84
CA HIS A 168 9.81 1.16 -1.42
C HIS A 168 8.45 1.03 -2.14
N GLY A 169 7.51 1.84 -1.71
CA GLY A 169 6.29 2.10 -2.46
C GLY A 169 5.65 3.41 -2.05
N ASN A 170 4.57 3.73 -2.76
CA ASN A 170 3.92 5.03 -2.66
C ASN A 170 2.42 4.89 -2.79
N ILE A 171 1.69 5.80 -2.14
CA ILE A 171 0.25 5.98 -2.33
C ILE A 171 -0.01 7.38 -2.86
N TYR A 172 -0.78 7.43 -3.95
CA TYR A 172 -1.34 8.65 -4.50
C TYR A 172 -2.86 8.60 -4.43
N ILE A 173 -3.49 9.76 -4.28
CA ILE A 173 -4.95 9.89 -4.29
C ILE A 173 -5.41 11.00 -5.23
N ARG A 174 -6.65 10.88 -5.69
CA ARG A 174 -7.43 11.94 -6.32
C ARG A 174 -8.93 11.73 -6.15
#